data_AF-A0AAW9IM20-F1
#
_entry.id   AF-A0AAW9IM20-F1
#
_cell.length_a   1.000
_cell.length_b   1.000
_cell.length_c   1.000
_cell.angle_alpha   90.00
_cell.angle_beta   90.00
_cell.angle_gamma   90.00
#
_symmetry.space_group_name_H-M   'P 1'
#
loop_
_entity.id
_entity.type
_entity.pdbx_description
1 polymer ?
#
loop_
_entity_poly.entity_id
_entity_poly.type
_entity_poly.pdbx_seq_one_letter_code
_entity_poly.pdbx_strand_id
1 'polypeptide(L)'
;DKMGLSQLYQLRGRVGRSNRIAYAYFMYTKDKILTEVAEKRLKALKDFTELGSGFKIAMRDLEIRGAGNMMGSSQHGHMAAIGYDLYCRMLEDTIKIIKGEIEKEPIETTVDIKVDAYIPGTYIEDEIQK
;
A
#
# COMPACT_ATOMS: atom_id res chain seq x y z
N ASP A 1 18.24 -0.57 11.86
CA ASP A 1 18.93 -1.81 11.45
C ASP A 1 18.59 -3.05 12.23
N LYS A 2 18.84 -3.09 13.55
CA LYS A 2 18.67 -4.35 14.31
C LYS A 2 17.21 -4.69 14.67
N MET A 3 16.31 -3.72 14.61
CA MET A 3 14.88 -3.90 14.91
C MET A 3 14.04 -3.95 13.62
N GLY A 4 13.08 -4.87 13.60
CA GLY A 4 12.07 -4.97 12.54
C GLY A 4 10.99 -3.89 12.66
N LEU A 5 10.24 -3.65 11.59
CA LEU A 5 9.19 -2.61 11.57
C LEU A 5 8.09 -2.90 12.61
N SER A 6 7.69 -4.16 12.73
CA SER A 6 6.70 -4.61 13.72
C SER A 6 7.14 -4.35 15.16
N GLN A 7 8.42 -4.55 15.47
CA GLN A 7 8.98 -4.28 16.80
C GLN A 7 8.94 -2.79 17.13
N LEU A 8 9.35 -1.93 16.18
CA LEU A 8 9.30 -0.48 16.34
C LEU A 8 7.88 0.03 16.54
N TYR A 9 6.92 -0.51 15.78
CA TYR A 9 5.50 -0.19 15.93
C TYR A 9 4.94 -0.63 17.29
N GLN A 10 5.29 -1.83 17.76
CA GLN A 10 4.88 -2.29 19.09
C GLN A 10 5.45 -1.42 20.20
N LEU A 11 6.72 -0.99 20.10
CA LEU A 11 7.33 -0.07 21.08
C LEU A 11 6.60 1.28 21.10
N ARG A 12 6.26 1.82 19.92
CA ARG A 12 5.46 3.06 19.81
C ARG A 12 4.07 2.90 20.46
N GLY A 13 3.39 1.78 20.23
CA GLY A 13 2.06 1.50 20.78
C GLY A 13 2.01 1.25 22.30
N ARG A 14 3.17 1.17 22.96
CA ARG A 14 3.27 1.07 24.43
C ARG A 14 3.24 2.43 25.14
N VAL A 15 3.37 3.54 24.42
CA VAL A 15 3.28 4.91 24.98
C VAL A 15 2.02 5.62 24.51
N GLY A 16 1.56 6.65 25.23
CA GLY A 16 0.42 7.48 24.80
C GLY A 16 -0.97 6.89 25.05
N ARG A 17 -1.15 6.09 26.11
CA ARG A 17 -2.45 5.49 26.49
C ARG A 17 -3.30 6.36 27.44
N SER A 18 -2.85 7.57 27.77
CA SER A 18 -3.53 8.50 28.67
C SER A 18 -3.98 9.75 27.92
N ASN A 19 -4.68 10.67 28.59
CA ASN A 19 -5.07 11.96 28.02
C ASN A 19 -3.90 12.98 27.90
N ARG A 20 -2.65 12.49 27.88
CA ARG A 20 -1.44 13.30 27.73
C ARG A 20 -0.72 12.88 26.46
N ILE A 21 -0.21 13.86 25.72
CA ILE A 21 0.60 13.63 24.54
C ILE A 21 1.86 12.87 24.96
N ALA A 22 2.18 11.80 24.22
CA ALA A 22 3.41 11.05 24.39
C ALA A 22 4.24 11.11 23.10
N TYR A 23 5.56 11.04 23.26
CA TYR A 23 6.52 11.10 22.16
C TYR A 23 7.36 9.83 22.14
N ALA A 24 7.66 9.35 20.94
CA ALA A 24 8.58 8.24 20.71
C ALA A 24 9.67 8.69 19.74
N TYR A 25 10.92 8.66 20.18
CA TYR A 25 12.07 9.05 19.37
C TYR A 25 12.85 7.81 18.97
N PHE A 26 12.99 7.59 17.65
CA PHE A 26 13.81 6.52 17.09
C PHE A 26 15.08 7.13 16.52
N MET A 27 16.21 6.84 17.17
CA MET A 27 17.51 7.41 16.82
C MET A 27 18.41 6.35 16.19
N TYR A 28 19.36 6.80 15.37
CA TYR A 28 20.44 5.99 14.80
C TYR A 28 21.77 6.72 14.99
N THR A 29 22.87 5.99 14.87
CA THR A 29 24.23 6.53 14.99
C THR A 29 24.47 7.63 13.96
N LYS A 30 25.02 8.76 14.42
CA LYS A 30 25.42 9.88 13.58
C LYS A 30 26.37 9.40 12.48
N ASP A 31 26.21 9.94 11.26
CA ASP A 31 27.01 9.66 10.07
C ASP A 31 26.96 8.21 9.55
N LYS A 32 26.05 7.39 10.11
CA LYS A 32 25.81 6.05 9.59
C LYS A 32 24.93 6.12 8.35
N ILE A 33 25.43 5.58 7.25
CA ILE A 33 24.64 5.31 6.05
C ILE A 33 23.60 4.25 6.39
N LEU A 34 22.33 4.62 6.32
CA LEU A 34 21.22 3.69 6.51
C LEU A 34 21.09 2.82 5.26
N THR A 35 20.76 1.55 5.47
CA THR A 35 20.32 0.70 4.35
C THR A 35 18.98 1.23 3.82
N GLU A 36 18.72 1.06 2.52
CA GLU A 36 17.45 1.47 1.90
C GLU A 36 16.24 0.86 2.63
N VAL A 37 16.37 -0.40 3.08
CA VAL A 37 15.36 -1.10 3.89
C VAL A 37 15.12 -0.39 5.22
N ALA A 38 16.19 0.03 5.91
CA ALA A 38 16.06 0.73 7.19
C ALA A 38 15.41 2.12 7.03
N GLU A 39 15.74 2.84 5.96
CA GLU A 39 15.12 4.12 5.63
C GLU A 39 13.63 3.95 5.33
N LYS A 40 13.27 2.99 4.47
CA LYS A 40 11.86 2.65 4.17
C LYS A 40 11.07 2.27 5.42
N ARG A 41 11.68 1.57 6.38
CA ARG A 41 11.05 1.23 7.66
C ARG A 41 10.79 2.47 8.53
N LEU A 42 11.79 3.35 8.68
CA LEU A 42 11.62 4.58 9.48
C LEU A 42 10.56 5.49 8.87
N LYS A 43 10.55 5.61 7.53
CA LYS A 43 9.52 6.35 6.80
C LYS A 43 8.11 5.75 7.01
N ALA A 44 7.97 4.44 6.84
CA ALA A 44 6.69 3.74 7.10
C ALA A 44 6.17 3.97 8.53
N LEU A 45 7.07 3.97 9.53
CA LEU A 45 6.71 4.21 10.92
C LEU A 45 6.25 5.65 11.17
N LYS A 46 6.74 6.62 10.40
CA LYS A 46 6.32 8.03 10.43
C LYS A 46 4.98 8.25 9.73
N ASP A 47 4.77 7.59 8.59
CA ASP A 47 3.57 7.82 7.76
C ASP A 47 2.33 7.14 8.36
N PHE A 48 2.49 5.97 8.96
CA PHE A 48 1.38 5.21 9.55
C PHE A 48 1.27 5.44 11.06
N THR A 49 0.81 6.63 11.46
CA THR A 49 0.67 7.06 12.87
C THR A 49 -0.72 6.88 13.47
N GLU A 50 -1.75 6.69 12.65
CA GLU A 50 -3.15 6.58 13.08
C GLU A 50 -3.42 5.32 13.92
N LEU A 51 -4.36 5.42 14.85
CA LEU A 51 -4.84 4.28 15.64
C LEU A 51 -5.45 3.22 14.70
N GLY A 52 -5.07 1.94 14.86
CA GLY A 52 -5.51 0.87 13.96
C GLY A 52 -4.61 0.64 12.73
N SER A 53 -3.54 1.43 12.56
CA SER A 53 -2.57 1.26 11.46
C SER A 53 -1.72 -0.02 11.53
N GLY A 54 -1.97 -0.92 12.47
CA GLY A 54 -1.18 -2.14 12.65
C GLY A 54 -1.21 -3.05 11.42
N PHE A 55 -2.36 -3.10 10.74
CA PHE A 55 -2.50 -3.83 9.48
C PHE A 55 -1.69 -3.19 8.34
N LYS A 56 -1.80 -1.87 8.15
CA LYS A 56 -1.02 -1.10 7.16
C LYS A 56 0.50 -1.26 7.38
N ILE A 57 0.93 -1.26 8.65
CA ILE A 57 2.32 -1.49 9.05
C ILE A 57 2.79 -2.90 8.71
N ALA A 58 1.98 -3.92 8.99
CA ALA A 58 2.31 -5.31 8.66
C ALA A 58 2.44 -5.51 7.14
N MET A 59 1.57 -4.87 6.36
CA MET A 59 1.64 -4.87 4.89
C MET A 59 2.90 -4.23 4.36
N ARG A 60 3.26 -3.06 4.90
CA ARG A 60 4.49 -2.38 4.51
C ARG A 60 5.74 -3.19 4.91
N ASP A 61 5.71 -3.88 6.05
CA ASP A 61 6.81 -4.77 6.46
C ASP A 61 6.93 -6.01 5.55
N LEU A 62 5.82 -6.50 5.00
CA LEU A 62 5.80 -7.59 4.04
C LEU A 62 6.33 -7.15 2.66
N GLU A 63 5.94 -5.97 2.21
CA GLU A 63 6.42 -5.35 0.96
C GLU A 63 7.93 -5.06 1.03
N ILE A 64 8.40 -4.47 2.14
CA ILE A 64 9.83 -4.21 2.40
C ILE A 64 10.65 -5.51 2.46
N ARG A 65 10.05 -6.61 2.94
CA ARG A 65 10.70 -7.94 2.95
C ARG A 65 10.66 -8.64 1.59
N GLY A 66 9.89 -8.14 0.62
CA GLY A 66 9.87 -8.67 -0.72
C GLY A 66 8.91 -9.84 -0.93
N ALA A 67 7.71 -9.84 -0.33
CA ALA A 67 6.66 -10.79 -0.75
C ALA A 67 6.27 -10.67 -2.24
N GLY A 68 6.74 -9.63 -2.94
CA GLY A 68 6.75 -9.57 -4.40
C GLY A 68 7.65 -10.59 -5.09
N ASN A 69 8.50 -11.34 -4.38
CA ASN A 69 9.38 -12.35 -4.96
C ASN A 69 8.69 -13.71 -5.20
N MET A 70 7.37 -13.81 -4.98
CA MET A 70 6.58 -14.98 -5.38
C MET A 70 6.26 -15.01 -6.88
N MET A 71 6.45 -13.91 -7.61
CA MET A 71 6.30 -13.82 -9.06
C MET A 71 7.58 -13.23 -9.67
N GLY A 72 8.43 -14.10 -10.19
CA GLY A 72 9.47 -13.84 -11.19
C GLY A 72 10.15 -12.46 -11.21
N SER A 73 11.42 -12.45 -10.82
CA SER A 73 12.39 -11.37 -11.04
C SER A 73 12.45 -10.91 -12.51
N SER A 74 11.68 -9.89 -12.94
CA SER A 74 12.00 -9.15 -14.19
C SER A 74 11.31 -7.79 -14.48
N GLN A 75 10.56 -7.14 -13.58
CA GLN A 75 10.10 -5.75 -13.87
C GLN A 75 9.83 -4.93 -12.61
N HIS A 76 10.86 -4.20 -12.18
CA HIS A 76 10.83 -3.34 -10.99
C HIS A 76 10.41 -1.94 -11.45
N GLY A 77 9.20 -1.50 -11.12
CA GLY A 77 8.83 -0.08 -11.32
C GLY A 77 7.35 0.22 -11.10
N HIS A 78 6.45 -0.57 -11.69
CA HIS A 78 5.01 -0.29 -11.66
C HIS A 78 4.15 -1.42 -11.05
N MET A 79 4.69 -2.65 -10.95
CA MET A 79 3.97 -3.81 -10.41
C MET A 79 3.79 -3.82 -8.88
N ALA A 80 4.61 -3.06 -8.13
CA ALA A 80 4.53 -3.05 -6.66
C ALA A 80 3.21 -2.43 -6.14
N ALA A 81 2.57 -1.56 -6.91
CA ALA A 81 1.31 -0.92 -6.51
C ALA A 81 0.07 -1.77 -6.82
N ILE A 82 0.12 -2.58 -7.88
CA ILE A 82 -1.09 -3.24 -8.43
C ILE A 82 -1.38 -4.57 -7.72
N GLY A 83 -0.37 -5.29 -7.24
CA GLY A 83 -0.55 -6.66 -6.72
C GLY A 83 -1.46 -6.76 -5.48
N TYR A 84 -1.37 -5.81 -4.56
CA TYR A 84 -2.20 -5.81 -3.35
C TYR A 84 -3.59 -5.24 -3.59
N ASP A 85 -3.70 -4.15 -4.36
CA ASP A 85 -4.99 -3.58 -4.71
C ASP A 85 -5.84 -4.57 -5.52
N LEU A 86 -5.19 -5.30 -6.45
CA LEU A 86 -5.81 -6.41 -7.17
C LEU A 86 -6.21 -7.55 -6.23
N TYR A 87 -5.39 -7.90 -5.23
CA TYR A 87 -5.74 -8.91 -4.23
C TYR A 87 -6.96 -8.49 -3.40
N CYS A 88 -7.04 -7.23 -2.96
CA CYS A 88 -8.21 -6.69 -2.28
C CYS A 88 -9.46 -6.74 -3.15
N ARG A 89 -9.36 -6.31 -4.42
CA ARG A 89 -10.45 -6.39 -5.38
C ARG A 89 -10.94 -7.82 -5.57
N MET A 90 -10.02 -8.77 -5.81
CA MET A 90 -10.36 -10.20 -5.94
C MET A 90 -11.05 -10.75 -4.69
N LEU A 91 -10.59 -10.36 -3.50
CA LEU A 91 -11.14 -10.83 -2.23
C LEU A 91 -12.53 -10.23 -1.98
N GLU A 92 -12.73 -8.95 -2.28
CA GLU A 92 -14.05 -8.29 -2.24
C GLU A 92 -15.04 -8.92 -3.22
N ASP A 93 -14.61 -9.17 -4.45
CA ASP A 93 -15.44 -9.81 -5.47
C ASP A 93 -15.84 -11.22 -5.05
N THR A 94 -14.90 -11.99 -4.49
CA THR A 94 -15.18 -13.33 -3.94
C THR A 94 -16.19 -13.28 -2.79
N ILE A 95 -16.09 -12.30 -1.88
CA ILE A 95 -17.06 -12.12 -0.79
C ILE A 95 -18.46 -11.80 -1.33
N LYS A 96 -18.55 -10.93 -2.34
CA LYS A 96 -19.83 -10.55 -2.96
C LYS A 96 -20.48 -11.73 -3.70
N ILE A 97 -19.69 -12.58 -4.35
CA ILE A 97 -20.16 -13.85 -4.95
C ILE A 97 -20.72 -14.77 -3.87
N ILE A 98 -20.00 -14.98 -2.76
CA ILE A 98 -20.44 -15.85 -1.65
C ILE A 98 -21.71 -15.32 -0.98
N LYS A 99 -21.84 -14.00 -0.84
CA LYS A 99 -23.05 -13.34 -0.29
C LYS A 99 -24.25 -13.36 -1.25
N GLY A 100 -24.06 -13.79 -2.49
CA GLY A 100 -25.11 -13.80 -3.51
C GLY A 100 -25.46 -12.41 -4.06
N GLU A 101 -24.57 -11.42 -3.88
CA GLU A 101 -24.77 -10.04 -4.35
C GLU A 101 -24.34 -9.83 -5.81
N ILE A 102 -23.53 -10.74 -6.38
CA ILE A 102 -23.11 -10.71 -7.80
C ILE A 102 -23.58 -12.00 -8.47
N GLU A 103 -24.53 -11.89 -9.40
CA GLU A 103 -25.02 -13.02 -10.19
C GLU A 103 -24.15 -13.35 -11.41
N LYS A 104 -23.32 -12.43 -11.91
CA LYS A 104 -22.50 -12.62 -13.13
C LYS A 104 -21.18 -11.84 -13.09
N GLU A 105 -20.11 -12.47 -13.54
CA GLU A 105 -18.85 -11.79 -13.88
C GLU A 105 -19.13 -10.66 -14.88
N PRO A 106 -18.47 -9.49 -14.76
CA PRO A 106 -18.61 -8.43 -15.73
C PRO A 106 -18.18 -8.96 -17.10
N ILE A 107 -19.11 -8.98 -18.06
CA ILE A 107 -18.83 -9.40 -19.42
C ILE A 107 -17.98 -8.28 -20.04
N GLU A 108 -16.69 -8.54 -20.26
CA GLU A 108 -15.85 -7.65 -21.05
C GLU A 108 -16.40 -7.57 -22.47
N THR A 109 -17.14 -6.49 -22.74
CA THR A 109 -17.79 -6.25 -24.03
C THR A 109 -16.95 -5.24 -24.79
N THR A 110 -16.32 -5.68 -25.88
CA THR A 110 -15.60 -4.76 -26.78
C THR A 110 -16.60 -4.20 -27.79
N VAL A 111 -16.71 -2.88 -27.83
CA VAL A 111 -17.59 -2.16 -28.76
C VAL A 111 -16.73 -1.49 -29.83
N ASP A 112 -16.76 -2.02 -31.06
CA ASP A 112 -16.05 -1.46 -32.20
C ASP A 112 -17.02 -0.60 -33.04
N ILE A 113 -16.93 0.72 -32.85
CA ILE A 113 -17.70 1.72 -33.60
C ILE A 113 -16.69 2.71 -34.18
N LYS A 114 -16.86 3.07 -35.45
CA LYS A 114 -16.05 4.11 -36.13
C LYS A 114 -16.43 5.51 -35.67
N VAL A 115 -16.23 5.79 -34.39
CA VAL A 115 -16.44 7.09 -33.76
C VAL A 115 -15.20 7.44 -32.95
N ASP A 116 -14.86 8.72 -32.94
CA ASP A 116 -13.80 9.26 -32.10
C ASP A 116 -14.25 9.25 -30.63
N ALA A 117 -14.06 8.11 -29.95
CA ALA A 117 -14.40 7.94 -28.54
C ALA A 117 -13.19 8.29 -27.65
N TYR A 118 -12.93 9.59 -27.47
CA TYR A 118 -11.95 10.08 -26.50
C TYR A 118 -12.44 11.35 -25.81
N ILE A 119 -11.98 11.60 -24.59
CA ILE A 119 -12.25 12.86 -23.89
C ILE A 119 -11.30 13.94 -24.45
N PRO A 120 -11.80 14.99 -25.13
CA PRO A 120 -10.96 16.04 -25.68
C PRO A 120 -10.17 16.77 -24.60
N GLY A 121 -8.92 17.17 -24.89
CA GLY A 121 -8.08 17.91 -23.94
C GLY A 121 -8.61 19.30 -23.58
N THR A 122 -9.57 19.82 -24.34
CA THR A 122 -10.30 21.06 -24.00
C THR A 122 -11.38 20.86 -22.94
N TYR A 123 -11.74 19.62 -22.61
CA TYR A 123 -12.79 19.31 -21.63
C TYR A 123 -12.23 19.07 -20.23
N ILE A 124 -11.00 18.56 -20.11
CA ILE A 124 -10.28 18.37 -18.84
C ILE A 124 -8.86 18.91 -19.01
N GLU A 125 -8.55 20.01 -18.32
CA GLU A 125 -7.24 20.68 -18.39
C GLU A 125 -6.16 19.96 -17.55
N ASP A 126 -6.55 19.12 -16.59
CA ASP A 126 -5.65 18.39 -15.69
C ASP A 126 -5.45 16.94 -16.16
N GLU A 127 -4.25 16.62 -16.66
CA GLU A 127 -3.89 15.27 -17.12
C GLU A 127 -3.95 14.21 -16.01
N ILE A 128 -3.92 14.60 -14.74
CA ILE A 128 -4.00 13.66 -13.59
C ILE A 128 -5.44 13.16 -13.37
N GLN A 129 -6.45 13.88 -13.87
CA GLN A 129 -7.87 13.50 -13.77
C GLN A 129 -8.41 12.78 -15.02
N LYS A 130 -7.55 12.57 -16.02
CA LYS A 130 -7.89 11.88 -17.27
C LYS A 130 -7.55 10.39 -17.20
#